data_AF-A0A2C6CJZ7-F1
#
_entry.id   AF-A0A2C6CJZ7-F1
#
_cell.length_a   1.000
_cell.length_b   1.000
_cell.length_c   1.000
_cell.angle_alpha   90.00
_cell.angle_beta   90.00
_cell.angle_gamma   90.00
#
_symmetry.space_group_name_H-M   'P 1'
#
loop_
_entity.id
_entity.type
_entity.pdbx_description
1 polymer ?
#
loop_
_entity_poly.entity_id
_entity_poly.type
_entity_poly.pdbx_seq_one_letter_code
_entity_poly.pdbx_strand_id
1 'polypeptide(L)'
;MKKSYILAIFIFLGKFFFGATEKEMNILDLDQDEKTGLVYIKDSKKLFTGIGKTYYDSGKLETIIHFKDGILEGNGVGYYESGKIKLTFHYSKGSINGPTKSYYESGKLETEKNFIVGKLDGSSKGYYENTKIAYEENYLNGKLNGSSKFYYENGNLKAELFYQNDMLDGAVTEYLEDGQKKSVSNYKNGKLEGENLSYYKNGNLYIEANYINNELDGDIKVYKKNGDLDYIASYKNGKPLTAKKLKASDDMVDEISQDLREILGDDIKITVKEESSLEDEK
;
A
#
# COMPACT_ATOMS: atom_id res chain seq x y z
N MET A 1 -79.37 14.38 -14.48
CA MET A 1 -77.91 14.14 -14.43
C MET A 1 -77.26 15.29 -13.67
N LYS A 2 -77.00 15.14 -12.38
CA LYS A 2 -76.29 16.14 -11.54
C LYS A 2 -74.83 15.67 -11.40
N LYS A 3 -73.87 16.49 -11.83
CA LYS A 3 -72.45 16.30 -11.51
C LYS A 3 -72.18 16.99 -10.17
N SER A 4 -71.84 16.21 -9.15
CA SER A 4 -71.39 16.71 -7.85
C SER A 4 -69.86 16.76 -7.85
N TYR A 5 -69.30 17.94 -7.56
CA TYR A 5 -67.86 18.13 -7.33
C TYR A 5 -67.56 17.74 -5.88
N ILE A 6 -66.60 16.83 -5.66
CA ILE A 6 -66.07 16.53 -4.33
C ILE A 6 -64.94 17.54 -4.06
N LEU A 7 -65.22 18.48 -3.16
CA LEU A 7 -64.23 19.38 -2.57
C LEU A 7 -63.51 18.59 -1.46
N ALA A 8 -62.34 18.02 -1.77
CA ALA A 8 -61.49 17.39 -0.77
C ALA A 8 -60.67 18.47 -0.05
N ILE A 9 -61.12 18.83 1.16
CA ILE A 9 -60.35 19.65 2.10
C ILE A 9 -59.23 18.76 2.66
N PHE A 10 -58.01 18.94 2.18
CA PHE A 10 -56.83 18.38 2.84
C PHE A 10 -56.48 19.27 4.03
N ILE A 11 -56.83 18.80 5.23
CA ILE A 11 -56.30 19.34 6.48
C ILE A 11 -54.83 18.95 6.53
N PHE A 12 -53.96 19.90 6.19
CA PHE A 12 -52.51 19.77 6.34
C PHE A 12 -52.17 19.88 7.84
N LEU A 13 -52.25 18.76 8.55
CA LEU A 13 -51.66 18.62 9.88
C LEU A 13 -50.14 18.55 9.70
N GLY A 14 -49.52 19.73 9.60
CA GLY A 14 -48.07 19.89 9.58
C GLY A 14 -47.47 19.25 10.83
N LYS A 15 -46.80 18.12 10.66
CA LYS A 15 -45.82 17.64 11.65
C LYS A 15 -44.63 18.59 11.57
N PHE A 16 -44.64 19.62 12.42
CA PHE A 16 -43.44 20.36 12.76
C PHE A 16 -42.48 19.41 13.48
N PHE A 17 -41.61 18.73 12.72
CA PHE A 17 -40.37 18.22 13.27
C PHE A 17 -39.47 19.44 13.51
N PHE A 18 -39.50 20.00 14.72
CA PHE A 18 -38.39 20.79 15.24
C PHE A 18 -37.25 19.82 15.58
N GLY A 19 -36.64 19.23 14.54
CA GLY A 19 -35.28 18.72 14.68
C GLY A 19 -34.41 19.95 14.78
N ALA A 20 -33.79 20.19 15.93
CA ALA A 20 -32.80 21.25 16.05
C ALA A 20 -31.73 20.99 14.98
N THR A 21 -31.67 21.84 13.96
CA THR A 21 -30.63 21.77 12.93
C THR A 21 -29.29 21.91 13.65
N GLU A 22 -28.38 20.97 13.44
CA GLU A 22 -27.05 21.04 14.05
C GLU A 22 -26.37 22.36 13.66
N LYS A 23 -25.67 22.98 14.61
CA LYS A 23 -24.97 24.24 14.36
C LYS A 23 -23.82 23.98 13.39
N GLU A 24 -23.81 24.65 12.25
CA GLU A 24 -22.73 24.57 11.27
C GLU A 24 -21.82 25.79 11.39
N MET A 25 -20.50 25.59 11.29
CA MET A 25 -19.50 26.67 11.32
C MET A 25 -18.34 26.37 10.37
N ASN A 26 -17.72 27.42 9.84
CA ASN A 26 -16.41 27.27 9.22
C ASN A 26 -15.38 26.95 10.31
N ILE A 27 -14.48 25.98 10.07
CA ILE A 27 -13.43 25.62 11.05
C ILE A 27 -12.52 26.81 11.37
N LEU A 28 -12.35 27.77 10.45
CA LEU A 28 -11.58 29.00 10.70
C LEU A 28 -12.20 29.93 11.76
N ASP A 29 -13.48 29.73 12.08
CA ASP A 29 -14.21 30.42 13.15
C ASP A 29 -14.19 29.63 14.48
N LEU A 30 -13.36 28.59 14.56
CA LEU A 30 -13.13 27.77 15.75
C LEU A 30 -11.68 27.90 16.20
N ASP A 31 -11.46 27.86 17.51
CA ASP A 31 -10.13 27.78 18.12
C ASP A 31 -9.92 26.39 18.71
N GLN A 32 -8.72 25.81 18.56
CA GLN A 32 -8.33 24.58 19.23
C GLN A 32 -7.32 24.87 20.33
N ASP A 33 -7.57 24.37 21.54
CA ASP A 33 -6.60 24.40 22.61
C ASP A 33 -5.55 23.31 22.38
N GLU A 34 -4.28 23.69 22.17
CA GLU A 34 -3.20 22.76 21.84
C GLU A 34 -2.87 21.75 22.96
N LYS A 35 -3.19 22.08 24.22
CA LYS A 35 -2.87 21.21 25.37
C LYS A 35 -3.92 20.11 25.54
N THR A 36 -5.17 20.44 25.30
CA THR A 36 -6.32 19.56 25.55
C THR A 36 -6.91 18.98 24.28
N GLY A 37 -6.62 19.58 23.12
CA GLY A 37 -7.23 19.25 21.83
C GLY A 37 -8.68 19.72 21.68
N LEU A 38 -9.25 20.37 22.70
CA LEU A 38 -10.65 20.80 22.71
C LEU A 38 -10.88 21.98 21.76
N VAL A 39 -12.02 21.94 21.08
CA VAL A 39 -12.43 22.93 20.09
C VAL A 39 -13.52 23.84 20.65
N TYR A 40 -13.32 25.14 20.44
CA TYR A 40 -14.15 26.22 20.95
C TYR A 40 -14.65 27.11 19.81
N ILE A 41 -15.80 27.72 20.00
CA ILE A 41 -16.26 28.83 19.17
C ILE A 41 -15.35 30.03 19.49
N LYS A 42 -14.68 30.54 18.46
CA LYS A 42 -13.79 31.70 18.56
C LYS A 42 -14.49 32.88 19.25
N ASP A 43 -13.72 33.66 20.01
CA ASP A 43 -14.15 34.80 20.81
C ASP A 43 -15.09 34.51 22.00
N SER A 44 -15.86 33.41 21.97
CA SER A 44 -16.77 33.04 23.06
C SER A 44 -16.15 32.08 24.09
N LYS A 45 -15.10 31.35 23.69
CA LYS A 45 -14.49 30.23 24.45
C LYS A 45 -15.50 29.16 24.90
N LYS A 46 -16.66 29.06 24.24
CA LYS A 46 -17.63 28.00 24.49
C LYS A 46 -17.24 26.76 23.67
N LEU A 47 -17.26 25.58 24.30
CA LEU A 47 -17.03 24.31 23.61
C LEU A 47 -17.97 24.15 22.41
N PHE A 48 -17.43 23.70 21.28
CA PHE A 48 -18.17 23.58 20.06
C PHE A 48 -18.90 22.22 19.98
N THR A 49 -20.20 22.27 19.73
CA THR A 49 -21.03 21.11 19.38
C THR A 49 -21.75 21.44 18.09
N GLY A 50 -21.57 20.59 17.07
CA GLY A 50 -22.12 20.80 15.74
C GLY A 50 -21.17 20.36 14.62
N ILE A 51 -21.37 20.92 13.43
CA ILE A 51 -20.66 20.57 12.22
C ILE A 51 -19.62 21.65 11.90
N GLY A 52 -18.35 21.28 11.84
CA GLY A 52 -17.28 22.08 11.27
C GLY A 52 -17.15 21.81 9.77
N LYS A 53 -16.98 22.89 8.98
CA LYS A 53 -16.77 22.83 7.53
C LYS A 53 -15.45 23.49 7.13
N THR A 54 -14.73 22.88 6.20
CA THR A 54 -13.62 23.51 5.48
C THR A 54 -14.00 23.72 4.02
N TYR A 55 -13.32 24.65 3.36
CA TYR A 55 -13.57 25.02 1.98
C TYR A 55 -12.24 25.18 1.26
N TYR A 56 -12.23 24.80 0.00
CA TYR A 56 -11.13 25.13 -0.92
C TYR A 56 -11.03 26.63 -1.15
N ASP A 57 -9.89 27.09 -1.67
CA ASP A 57 -9.70 28.50 -2.09
C ASP A 57 -10.75 28.95 -3.12
N SER A 58 -11.27 28.02 -3.92
CA SER A 58 -12.36 28.25 -4.85
C SER A 58 -13.73 28.50 -4.17
N GLY A 59 -13.81 28.37 -2.84
CA GLY A 59 -15.03 28.49 -2.04
C GLY A 59 -15.89 27.23 -2.03
N LYS A 60 -15.47 26.15 -2.70
CA LYS A 60 -16.19 24.88 -2.72
C LYS A 60 -15.97 24.11 -1.42
N LEU A 61 -17.00 23.38 -0.98
CA LEU A 61 -16.93 22.57 0.23
C LEU A 61 -15.83 21.50 0.11
N GLU A 62 -14.95 21.45 1.10
CA GLU A 62 -13.83 20.51 1.14
C GLU A 62 -14.08 19.40 2.16
N THR A 63 -14.41 19.73 3.41
CA THR A 63 -14.60 18.71 4.46
C THR A 63 -15.75 19.07 5.40
N ILE A 64 -16.48 18.05 5.86
CA ILE A 64 -17.45 18.09 6.95
C ILE A 64 -16.92 17.25 8.11
N ILE A 65 -16.91 17.80 9.32
CA ILE A 65 -16.44 17.15 10.55
C ILE A 65 -17.45 17.42 11.67
N HIS A 66 -17.81 16.39 12.45
CA HIS A 66 -18.74 16.54 13.58
C HIS A 66 -17.98 16.67 14.91
N PHE A 67 -18.49 17.58 15.75
CA PHE A 67 -17.97 17.86 17.08
C PHE A 67 -19.08 17.72 18.12
N LYS A 68 -18.72 17.20 19.28
CA LYS A 68 -19.57 17.16 20.48
C LYS A 68 -18.77 17.62 21.67
N ASP A 69 -19.20 18.66 22.36
CA ASP A 69 -18.55 19.19 23.56
C ASP A 69 -17.05 19.49 23.33
N GLY A 70 -16.72 20.00 22.14
CA GLY A 70 -15.37 20.36 21.72
C GLY A 70 -14.48 19.20 21.29
N ILE A 71 -14.97 17.96 21.29
CA ILE A 71 -14.22 16.80 20.78
C ILE A 71 -14.77 16.32 19.44
N LEU A 72 -13.91 15.77 18.59
CA LEU A 72 -14.31 15.11 17.34
C LEU A 72 -15.13 13.87 17.68
N GLU A 73 -16.36 13.80 17.16
CA GLU A 73 -17.31 12.73 17.44
C GLU A 73 -18.27 12.56 16.26
N GLY A 74 -18.35 11.35 15.70
CA GLY A 74 -19.22 11.03 14.58
C GLY A 74 -18.49 10.92 13.25
N ASN A 75 -19.25 10.92 12.17
CA ASN A 75 -18.70 10.71 10.82
C ASN A 75 -18.10 12.02 10.27
N GLY A 76 -17.15 11.91 9.36
CA GLY A 76 -16.72 13.04 8.54
C GLY A 76 -16.59 12.63 7.09
N VAL A 77 -16.70 13.63 6.21
CA VAL A 77 -16.69 13.45 4.77
C VAL A 77 -15.81 14.53 4.15
N GLY A 78 -14.79 14.10 3.43
CA GLY A 78 -14.00 14.95 2.54
C GLY A 78 -14.51 14.83 1.11
N TYR A 79 -14.48 15.93 0.38
CA TYR A 79 -14.91 16.07 -1.00
C TYR A 79 -13.72 16.48 -1.86
N TYR A 80 -13.77 16.15 -3.14
CA TYR A 80 -12.97 16.80 -4.16
C TYR A 80 -13.58 18.15 -4.53
N GLU A 81 -12.81 19.02 -5.20
CA GLU A 81 -13.35 20.27 -5.76
C GLU A 81 -14.47 20.06 -6.79
N SER A 82 -14.64 18.85 -7.33
CA SER A 82 -15.81 18.53 -8.17
C SER A 82 -17.12 18.40 -7.37
N GLY A 83 -17.02 18.27 -6.04
CA GLY A 83 -18.13 17.93 -5.14
C GLY A 83 -18.32 16.43 -4.93
N LYS A 84 -17.54 15.56 -5.59
CA LYS A 84 -17.57 14.11 -5.35
C LYS A 84 -16.89 13.76 -4.04
N ILE A 85 -17.34 12.69 -3.39
CA ILE A 85 -16.75 12.21 -2.14
C ILE A 85 -15.33 11.72 -2.43
N LYS A 86 -14.38 12.23 -1.64
CA LYS A 86 -12.96 11.86 -1.65
C LYS A 86 -12.61 10.91 -0.51
N LEU A 87 -13.21 11.14 0.66
CA LEU A 87 -12.85 10.45 1.89
C LEU A 87 -14.05 10.37 2.84
N THR A 88 -14.21 9.25 3.51
CA THR A 88 -15.12 9.09 4.65
C THR A 88 -14.34 8.52 5.83
N PHE A 89 -14.57 9.05 7.02
CA PHE A 89 -13.92 8.61 8.26
C PHE A 89 -14.87 8.75 9.44
N HIS A 90 -14.56 8.10 10.55
CA HIS A 90 -15.33 8.19 11.78
C HIS A 90 -14.40 8.55 12.94
N TYR A 91 -14.82 9.52 13.75
CA TYR A 91 -14.19 9.89 15.00
C TYR A 91 -15.02 9.39 16.17
N SER A 92 -14.34 8.85 17.19
CA SER A 92 -14.93 8.60 18.50
C SER A 92 -13.98 9.09 19.57
N LYS A 93 -14.47 9.94 20.47
CA LYS A 93 -13.70 10.51 21.58
C LYS A 93 -12.41 11.20 21.13
N GLY A 94 -12.49 11.98 20.05
CA GLY A 94 -11.36 12.75 19.53
C GLY A 94 -10.38 11.98 18.64
N SER A 95 -10.55 10.67 18.45
CA SER A 95 -9.65 9.83 17.66
C SER A 95 -10.38 9.14 16.51
N ILE A 96 -9.72 8.97 15.35
CA ILE A 96 -10.27 8.16 14.26
C ILE A 96 -10.51 6.74 14.77
N ASN A 97 -11.69 6.19 14.56
CA ASN A 97 -12.06 4.88 15.06
C ASN A 97 -13.07 4.22 14.10
N GLY A 98 -12.81 2.98 13.72
CA GLY A 98 -13.60 2.25 12.74
C GLY A 98 -13.13 2.44 11.29
N PRO A 99 -13.98 2.06 10.32
CA PRO A 99 -13.62 2.03 8.91
C PRO A 99 -13.48 3.45 8.32
N THR A 100 -12.43 3.64 7.55
CA THR A 100 -12.14 4.84 6.75
C THR A 100 -12.01 4.42 5.30
N LYS A 101 -12.64 5.17 4.38
CA LYS A 101 -12.62 4.88 2.94
C LYS A 101 -12.22 6.09 2.13
N SER A 102 -11.25 5.95 1.23
CA SER A 102 -10.99 6.96 0.19
C SER A 102 -11.52 6.49 -1.16
N TYR A 103 -11.81 7.45 -2.02
CA TYR A 103 -12.40 7.21 -3.34
C TYR A 103 -11.63 8.01 -4.36
N TYR A 104 -11.46 7.45 -5.54
CA TYR A 104 -11.01 8.18 -6.71
C TYR A 104 -12.03 9.23 -7.14
N GLU A 105 -11.58 10.22 -7.92
CA GLU A 105 -12.44 11.24 -8.53
C GLU A 105 -13.52 10.64 -9.45
N SER A 106 -13.35 9.41 -9.93
CA SER A 106 -14.41 8.69 -10.66
C SER A 106 -15.58 8.27 -9.76
N GLY A 107 -15.39 8.23 -8.44
CA GLY A 107 -16.30 7.67 -7.44
C GLY A 107 -16.01 6.22 -7.07
N LYS A 108 -15.02 5.58 -7.69
CA LYS A 108 -14.61 4.21 -7.35
C LYS A 108 -13.82 4.20 -6.04
N LEU A 109 -13.96 3.12 -5.27
CA LEU A 109 -13.22 2.92 -4.03
C LEU A 109 -11.73 2.83 -4.32
N GLU A 110 -10.93 3.60 -3.60
CA GLU A 110 -9.46 3.64 -3.72
C GLU A 110 -8.82 2.91 -2.54
N THR A 111 -9.24 3.22 -1.31
CA THR A 111 -8.75 2.51 -0.11
C THR A 111 -9.85 2.24 0.90
N GLU A 112 -9.69 1.16 1.65
CA GLU A 112 -10.48 0.84 2.84
C GLU A 112 -9.53 0.43 3.96
N LYS A 113 -9.61 1.13 5.08
CA LYS A 113 -8.73 0.94 6.24
C LYS A 113 -9.56 0.91 7.51
N ASN A 114 -9.12 0.17 8.51
CA ASN A 114 -9.74 0.19 9.83
C ASN A 114 -8.80 0.79 10.88
N PHE A 115 -9.35 1.61 11.77
CA PHE A 115 -8.61 2.26 12.84
C PHE A 115 -9.20 1.91 14.20
N ILE A 116 -8.36 1.78 15.22
CA ILE A 116 -8.77 1.72 16.63
C ILE A 116 -7.98 2.79 17.36
N VAL A 117 -8.68 3.79 17.90
CA VAL A 117 -8.10 4.91 18.67
C VAL A 117 -6.92 5.56 17.92
N GLY A 118 -7.16 5.95 16.67
CA GLY A 118 -6.21 6.66 15.81
C GLY A 118 -5.12 5.79 15.17
N LYS A 119 -5.06 4.49 15.47
CA LYS A 119 -4.05 3.57 14.92
C LYS A 119 -4.68 2.59 13.94
N LEU A 120 -4.01 2.30 12.83
CA LEU A 120 -4.43 1.23 11.93
C LEU A 120 -4.47 -0.11 12.67
N ASP A 121 -5.58 -0.82 12.56
CA ASP A 121 -5.76 -2.10 13.23
C ASP A 121 -6.73 -2.98 12.44
N GLY A 122 -6.29 -4.17 12.06
CA GLY A 122 -6.99 -5.06 11.13
C GLY A 122 -6.54 -4.88 9.68
N SER A 123 -7.44 -5.20 8.75
CA SER A 123 -7.13 -5.20 7.31
C SER A 123 -7.14 -3.79 6.71
N SER A 124 -6.19 -3.54 5.83
CA SER A 124 -6.08 -2.38 4.95
C SER A 124 -6.07 -2.88 3.51
N LYS A 125 -6.93 -2.32 2.65
CA LYS A 125 -7.02 -2.69 1.24
C LYS A 125 -6.91 -1.45 0.37
N GLY A 126 -6.17 -1.57 -0.72
CA GLY A 126 -6.15 -0.60 -1.81
C GLY A 126 -6.64 -1.23 -3.09
N TYR A 127 -7.24 -0.42 -3.95
CA TYR A 127 -7.80 -0.84 -5.22
C TYR A 127 -7.27 0.05 -6.33
N TYR A 128 -7.07 -0.51 -7.51
CA TYR A 128 -6.84 0.25 -8.73
C TYR A 128 -8.14 0.91 -9.22
N GLU A 129 -8.00 1.90 -10.09
CA GLU A 129 -9.12 2.57 -10.77
C GLU A 129 -9.97 1.57 -11.60
N ASN A 130 -9.42 0.43 -11.99
CA ASN A 130 -10.17 -0.65 -12.66
C ASN A 130 -10.94 -1.56 -11.67
N THR A 131 -11.00 -1.19 -10.39
CA THR A 131 -11.66 -1.88 -9.25
C THR A 131 -11.00 -3.17 -8.77
N LYS A 132 -9.93 -3.64 -9.42
CA LYS A 132 -9.14 -4.76 -8.92
C LYS A 132 -8.32 -4.33 -7.71
N ILE A 133 -8.06 -5.27 -6.81
CA ILE A 133 -7.24 -5.04 -5.63
C ILE A 133 -5.81 -4.72 -6.08
N ALA A 134 -5.22 -3.69 -5.47
CA ALA A 134 -3.82 -3.31 -5.63
C ALA A 134 -2.96 -3.86 -4.49
N TYR A 135 -3.48 -3.82 -3.26
CA TYR A 135 -2.83 -4.40 -2.10
C TYR A 135 -3.82 -4.82 -1.01
N GLU A 136 -3.41 -5.78 -0.20
CA GLU A 136 -4.06 -6.18 1.05
C GLU A 136 -2.98 -6.32 2.13
N GLU A 137 -3.14 -5.59 3.22
CA GLU A 137 -2.18 -5.56 4.32
C GLU A 137 -2.91 -5.77 5.64
N ASN A 138 -2.19 -6.24 6.65
CA ASN A 138 -2.70 -6.43 8.00
C ASN A 138 -1.90 -5.60 8.99
N TYR A 139 -2.62 -4.91 9.87
CA TYR A 139 -2.06 -4.04 10.89
C TYR A 139 -2.49 -4.49 12.29
N LEU A 140 -1.60 -4.29 13.26
CA LEU A 140 -1.88 -4.42 14.68
C LEU A 140 -1.28 -3.21 15.40
N ASN A 141 -2.11 -2.42 16.08
CA ASN A 141 -1.68 -1.23 16.82
C ASN A 141 -0.82 -0.25 15.99
N GLY A 142 -1.17 -0.06 14.72
CA GLY A 142 -0.51 0.86 13.79
C GLY A 142 0.72 0.29 13.07
N LYS A 143 1.06 -0.98 13.31
CA LYS A 143 2.22 -1.65 12.70
C LYS A 143 1.79 -2.76 11.76
N LEU A 144 2.50 -2.95 10.65
CA LEU A 144 2.33 -4.12 9.79
C LEU A 144 2.59 -5.40 10.58
N ASN A 145 1.62 -6.31 10.55
CA ASN A 145 1.67 -7.55 11.30
C ASN A 145 0.80 -8.62 10.63
N GLY A 146 1.44 -9.65 10.08
CA GLY A 146 0.83 -10.72 9.29
C GLY A 146 1.19 -10.63 7.82
N SER A 147 0.34 -11.21 6.97
CA SER A 147 0.53 -11.23 5.51
C SER A 147 0.24 -9.85 4.89
N SER A 148 1.09 -9.46 3.95
CA SER A 148 0.85 -8.38 2.99
C SER A 148 0.91 -8.94 1.57
N LYS A 149 -0.06 -8.58 0.73
CA LYS A 149 -0.17 -8.99 -0.66
C LYS A 149 -0.25 -7.77 -1.55
N PHE A 150 0.47 -7.81 -2.65
CA PHE A 150 0.45 -6.79 -3.68
C PHE A 150 0.08 -7.45 -5.00
N TYR A 151 -0.65 -6.74 -5.84
CA TYR A 151 -1.17 -7.26 -7.09
C TYR A 151 -0.78 -6.35 -8.25
N TYR A 152 -0.74 -6.89 -9.46
CA TYR A 152 -0.67 -6.11 -10.69
C TYR A 152 -2.06 -5.60 -11.09
N GLU A 153 -2.13 -4.59 -11.96
CA GLU A 153 -3.41 -4.08 -12.48
C GLU A 153 -4.23 -5.14 -13.23
N ASN A 154 -3.58 -6.17 -13.77
CA ASN A 154 -4.28 -7.29 -14.38
C ASN A 154 -4.94 -8.24 -13.36
N GLY A 155 -4.67 -8.08 -12.06
CA GLY A 155 -5.20 -8.86 -10.95
C GLY A 155 -4.32 -10.03 -10.50
N ASN A 156 -3.21 -10.30 -11.19
CA ASN A 156 -2.26 -11.33 -10.79
C ASN A 156 -1.49 -10.87 -9.55
N LEU A 157 -1.15 -11.83 -8.68
CA LEU A 157 -0.33 -11.57 -7.50
C LEU A 157 1.05 -11.09 -7.96
N LYS A 158 1.52 -9.99 -7.38
CA LYS A 158 2.84 -9.39 -7.62
C LYS A 158 3.82 -9.79 -6.53
N ALA A 159 3.38 -9.73 -5.27
CA ALA A 159 4.20 -10.15 -4.14
C ALA A 159 3.33 -10.58 -2.96
N GLU A 160 3.86 -11.52 -2.18
CA GLU A 160 3.35 -11.90 -0.87
C GLU A 160 4.49 -11.86 0.14
N LEU A 161 4.29 -11.13 1.24
CA LEU A 161 5.27 -10.88 2.27
C LEU A 161 4.65 -11.15 3.64
N PHE A 162 5.48 -11.45 4.63
CA PHE A 162 5.05 -11.59 6.01
C PHE A 162 5.81 -10.62 6.92
N TYR A 163 5.05 -9.90 7.75
CA TYR A 163 5.56 -8.92 8.69
C TYR A 163 5.28 -9.33 10.14
N GLN A 164 6.20 -9.00 11.03
CA GLN A 164 6.00 -8.98 12.46
C GLN A 164 6.49 -7.63 13.01
N ASN A 165 5.55 -6.80 13.50
CA ASN A 165 5.84 -5.47 14.03
C ASN A 165 6.69 -4.59 13.08
N ASP A 166 6.24 -4.40 11.84
CA ASP A 166 6.90 -3.66 10.76
C ASP A 166 8.18 -4.28 10.18
N MET A 167 8.66 -5.41 10.71
CA MET A 167 9.83 -6.12 10.20
C MET A 167 9.41 -7.32 9.36
N LEU A 168 10.08 -7.56 8.24
CA LEU A 168 9.91 -8.81 7.48
C LEU A 168 10.35 -9.99 8.36
N ASP A 169 9.47 -10.97 8.54
CA ASP A 169 9.75 -12.16 9.34
C ASP A 169 9.02 -13.38 8.75
N GLY A 170 9.65 -14.03 7.79
CA GLY A 170 9.07 -15.12 7.02
C GLY A 170 9.40 -15.01 5.53
N ALA A 171 8.63 -15.72 4.72
CA ALA A 171 8.83 -15.75 3.29
C ALA A 171 8.38 -14.45 2.61
N VAL A 172 9.17 -14.04 1.62
CA VAL A 172 8.82 -13.04 0.60
C VAL A 172 8.85 -13.76 -0.73
N THR A 173 7.70 -13.80 -1.41
CA THR A 173 7.60 -14.37 -2.76
C THR A 173 7.19 -13.27 -3.73
N GLU A 174 7.95 -13.12 -4.79
CA GLU A 174 7.62 -12.21 -5.89
C GLU A 174 7.24 -13.00 -7.14
N TYR A 175 6.39 -12.39 -7.95
CA TYR A 175 5.87 -12.95 -9.18
C TYR A 175 6.02 -11.94 -10.32
N LEU A 176 6.12 -12.45 -11.54
CA LEU A 176 6.03 -11.69 -12.77
C LEU A 176 4.55 -11.39 -13.08
N GLU A 177 4.31 -10.45 -14.00
CA GLU A 177 2.95 -10.02 -14.36
C GLU A 177 2.10 -11.14 -14.98
N ASP A 178 2.73 -12.14 -15.60
CA ASP A 178 2.06 -13.34 -16.12
C ASP A 178 1.75 -14.41 -15.05
N GLY A 179 2.11 -14.14 -13.79
CA GLY A 179 1.89 -15.02 -12.64
C GLY A 179 3.01 -16.02 -12.39
N GLN A 180 4.05 -16.06 -13.22
CA GLN A 180 5.21 -16.92 -12.97
C GLN A 180 6.01 -16.42 -11.76
N LYS A 181 6.51 -17.34 -10.95
CA LYS A 181 7.33 -17.00 -9.78
C LYS A 181 8.63 -16.35 -10.24
N LYS A 182 8.97 -15.19 -9.66
CA LYS A 182 10.20 -14.44 -9.92
C LYS A 182 11.27 -14.78 -8.90
N SER A 183 10.91 -14.76 -7.62
CA SER A 183 11.85 -15.00 -6.52
C SER A 183 11.15 -15.52 -5.26
N VAL A 184 11.91 -16.21 -4.40
CA VAL A 184 11.52 -16.60 -3.04
C VAL A 184 12.69 -16.29 -2.14
N SER A 185 12.43 -15.52 -1.08
CA SER A 185 13.41 -15.18 -0.06
C SER A 185 12.83 -15.45 1.31
N ASN A 186 13.66 -15.74 2.29
CA ASN A 186 13.25 -15.83 3.68
C ASN A 186 13.91 -14.71 4.49
N TYR A 187 13.15 -14.13 5.41
CA TYR A 187 13.60 -13.06 6.30
C TYR A 187 13.36 -13.44 7.75
N LYS A 188 14.19 -12.92 8.64
CA LYS A 188 14.04 -13.00 10.09
C LYS A 188 14.45 -11.67 10.70
N ASN A 189 13.55 -11.03 11.46
CA ASN A 189 13.76 -9.69 12.02
C ASN A 189 14.30 -8.67 10.99
N GLY A 190 13.74 -8.66 9.78
CA GLY A 190 14.10 -7.74 8.70
C GLY A 190 15.40 -8.07 7.96
N LYS A 191 16.05 -9.20 8.24
CA LYS A 191 17.28 -9.64 7.55
C LYS A 191 17.02 -10.90 6.74
N LEU A 192 17.57 -10.98 5.53
CA LEU A 192 17.64 -12.21 4.74
C LEU A 192 18.31 -13.32 5.56
N GLU A 193 17.62 -14.44 5.65
CA GLU A 193 17.99 -15.59 6.47
C GLU A 193 17.46 -16.86 5.79
N GLY A 194 18.37 -17.78 5.45
CA GLY A 194 18.06 -19.03 4.77
C GLY A 194 18.12 -18.92 3.25
N GLU A 195 17.38 -19.82 2.60
CA GLU A 195 17.38 -20.00 1.15
C GLU A 195 16.76 -18.79 0.43
N ASN A 196 17.42 -18.38 -0.65
CA ASN A 196 17.01 -17.37 -1.61
C ASN A 196 17.08 -17.99 -3.01
N LEU A 197 15.95 -17.97 -3.71
CA LEU A 197 15.77 -18.55 -5.04
C LEU A 197 15.29 -17.46 -6.00
N SER A 198 15.89 -17.40 -7.18
CA SER A 198 15.41 -16.59 -8.31
C SER A 198 15.18 -17.46 -9.52
N TYR A 199 14.21 -17.12 -10.35
CA TYR A 199 13.78 -17.92 -11.49
C TYR A 199 13.82 -17.13 -12.78
N TYR A 200 14.10 -17.83 -13.86
CA TYR A 200 13.93 -17.35 -15.23
C TYR A 200 12.45 -17.15 -15.57
N LYS A 201 12.18 -16.35 -16.61
CA LYS A 201 10.82 -16.19 -17.18
C LYS A 201 10.21 -17.46 -17.75
N ASN A 202 10.99 -18.52 -17.96
CA ASN A 202 10.48 -19.83 -18.37
C ASN A 202 10.18 -20.75 -17.17
N GLY A 203 10.35 -20.25 -15.94
CA GLY A 203 10.14 -20.97 -14.69
C GLY A 203 11.33 -21.80 -14.21
N ASN A 204 12.40 -21.92 -14.99
CA ASN A 204 13.60 -22.64 -14.55
C ASN A 204 14.34 -21.85 -13.47
N LEU A 205 14.95 -22.57 -12.53
CA LEU A 205 15.77 -21.97 -11.49
C LEU A 205 16.93 -21.21 -12.14
N TYR A 206 17.15 -19.97 -11.71
CA TYR A 206 18.26 -19.14 -12.16
C TYR A 206 19.35 -19.09 -11.10
N ILE A 207 18.99 -18.72 -9.87
CA ILE A 207 19.93 -18.57 -8.75
C ILE A 207 19.37 -19.30 -7.55
N GLU A 208 20.26 -20.01 -6.84
CA GLU A 208 20.04 -20.56 -5.52
C GLU A 208 21.18 -20.10 -4.62
N ALA A 209 20.85 -19.44 -3.51
CA ALA A 209 21.81 -18.94 -2.54
C ALA A 209 21.26 -19.11 -1.12
N ASN A 210 22.16 -19.08 -0.14
CA ASN A 210 21.78 -19.13 1.27
C ASN A 210 22.39 -17.95 2.01
N TYR A 211 21.62 -17.36 2.92
CA TYR A 211 21.99 -16.18 3.68
C TYR A 211 21.91 -16.41 5.18
N ILE A 212 22.80 -15.77 5.94
CA ILE A 212 22.70 -15.64 7.39
C ILE A 212 22.87 -14.16 7.72
N ASN A 213 21.87 -13.54 8.34
CA ASN A 213 21.89 -12.12 8.69
C ASN A 213 22.28 -11.16 7.53
N ASN A 214 21.68 -11.34 6.34
CA ASN A 214 22.00 -10.64 5.08
C ASN A 214 23.35 -11.00 4.43
N GLU A 215 24.17 -11.84 5.03
CA GLU A 215 25.45 -12.25 4.45
C GLU A 215 25.31 -13.59 3.73
N LEU A 216 25.86 -13.73 2.53
CA LEU A 216 25.97 -15.02 1.85
C LEU A 216 26.73 -16.01 2.73
N ASP A 217 26.13 -17.16 2.99
CA ASP A 217 26.73 -18.24 3.77
C ASP A 217 26.29 -19.60 3.21
N GLY A 218 27.22 -20.30 2.57
CA GLY A 218 26.94 -21.50 1.79
C GLY A 218 27.26 -21.32 0.31
N ASP A 219 26.78 -22.25 -0.51
CA ASP A 219 27.00 -22.21 -1.94
C ASP A 219 25.99 -21.29 -2.62
N ILE A 220 26.47 -20.39 -3.48
CA ILE A 220 25.67 -19.80 -4.55
C ILE A 220 25.78 -20.71 -5.77
N LYS A 221 24.63 -21.08 -6.34
CA LYS A 221 24.53 -21.82 -7.60
C LYS A 221 23.79 -20.97 -8.60
N VAL A 222 24.30 -20.91 -9.82
CA VAL A 222 23.65 -20.26 -10.95
C VAL A 222 23.49 -21.29 -12.05
N TYR A 223 22.29 -21.34 -12.61
CA TYR A 223 21.89 -22.29 -13.64
C TYR A 223 21.64 -21.54 -14.94
N LYS A 224 21.74 -22.24 -16.08
CA LYS A 224 21.37 -21.72 -17.40
C LYS A 224 19.87 -21.82 -17.62
N LYS A 225 19.36 -21.17 -18.68
CA LYS A 225 17.95 -21.24 -19.08
C LYS A 225 17.45 -22.66 -19.36
N ASN A 226 18.34 -23.59 -19.75
CA ASN A 226 18.00 -25.00 -19.97
C ASN A 226 18.00 -25.85 -18.70
N GLY A 227 18.38 -25.29 -17.54
CA GLY A 227 18.46 -25.95 -16.24
C GLY A 227 19.83 -26.51 -15.88
N ASP A 228 20.81 -26.47 -16.78
CA ASP A 228 22.17 -26.94 -16.47
C ASP A 228 22.86 -26.01 -15.47
N LEU A 229 23.59 -26.57 -14.51
CA LEU A 229 24.42 -25.78 -13.59
C LEU A 229 25.53 -25.07 -14.38
N ASP A 230 25.55 -23.74 -14.33
CA ASP A 230 26.57 -22.92 -14.98
C ASP A 230 27.70 -22.57 -14.01
N TYR A 231 27.34 -22.25 -12.78
CA TYR A 231 28.29 -21.74 -11.80
C TYR A 231 27.93 -22.18 -10.38
N ILE A 232 28.97 -22.47 -9.59
CA ILE A 232 28.87 -22.69 -8.16
C ILE A 232 30.07 -22.05 -7.46
N ALA A 233 29.84 -21.37 -6.35
CA ALA A 233 30.89 -20.89 -5.46
C ALA A 233 30.43 -20.90 -4.01
N SER A 234 31.36 -21.22 -3.11
CA SER A 234 31.11 -21.26 -1.67
C SER A 234 31.47 -19.95 -1.00
N TYR A 235 30.59 -19.47 -0.12
CA TYR A 235 30.76 -18.25 0.66
C TYR A 235 30.70 -18.54 2.16
N LYS A 236 31.41 -17.72 2.94
CA LYS A 236 31.30 -17.69 4.40
C LYS A 236 31.29 -16.24 4.86
N ASN A 237 30.27 -15.84 5.62
CA ASN A 237 30.12 -14.47 6.12
C ASN A 237 30.32 -13.41 5.01
N GLY A 238 29.65 -13.62 3.87
CA GLY A 238 29.69 -12.74 2.70
C GLY A 238 30.97 -12.81 1.87
N LYS A 239 31.96 -13.62 2.23
CA LYS A 239 33.25 -13.70 1.51
C LYS A 239 33.37 -14.99 0.70
N PRO A 240 33.82 -14.92 -0.57
CA PRO A 240 34.06 -16.11 -1.37
C PRO A 240 35.22 -16.92 -0.79
N LEU A 241 35.03 -18.24 -0.67
CA LEU A 241 36.08 -19.17 -0.23
C LEU A 241 37.06 -19.53 -1.34
N THR A 242 36.70 -19.26 -2.61
CA THR A 242 37.54 -19.55 -3.78
C THR A 242 37.79 -18.29 -4.61
N ALA A 243 39.05 -18.02 -4.94
CA ALA A 243 39.48 -16.84 -5.73
C ALA A 243 39.38 -17.03 -7.27
N LYS A 244 38.57 -17.99 -7.75
CA LYS A 244 38.56 -18.36 -9.16
C LYS A 244 37.88 -17.26 -9.99
N LYS A 245 38.66 -16.56 -10.83
CA LYS A 245 38.13 -15.65 -11.86
C LYS A 245 37.38 -16.47 -12.92
N LEU A 246 36.19 -16.02 -13.29
CA LEU A 246 35.29 -16.74 -14.20
C LEU A 246 35.03 -15.96 -15.47
N LYS A 247 34.67 -16.70 -16.52
CA LYS A 247 34.19 -16.17 -17.79
C LYS A 247 32.69 -16.45 -17.84
N ALA A 248 31.86 -15.41 -17.86
CA ALA A 248 30.41 -15.55 -17.96
C ALA A 248 30.03 -16.26 -19.26
N SER A 249 29.02 -17.13 -19.22
CA SER A 249 28.40 -17.67 -20.44
C SER A 249 27.51 -16.59 -21.08
N ASP A 250 27.24 -16.70 -22.38
CA ASP A 250 26.40 -15.70 -23.07
C ASP A 250 24.96 -15.67 -22.51
N ASP A 251 24.44 -16.82 -22.07
CA ASP A 251 23.14 -16.93 -21.38
C ASP A 251 23.10 -16.15 -20.05
N MET A 252 24.24 -16.06 -19.34
CA MET A 252 24.35 -15.17 -18.18
C MET A 252 24.25 -13.72 -18.65
N VAL A 253 24.96 -13.31 -19.71
CA VAL A 253 25.09 -11.90 -20.11
C VAL A 253 23.75 -11.26 -20.51
N ASP A 254 22.88 -12.00 -21.18
CA ASP A 254 21.55 -11.50 -21.61
C ASP A 254 20.58 -11.23 -20.45
N GLU A 255 20.76 -11.89 -19.30
CA GLU A 255 19.97 -11.71 -18.08
C GLU A 255 20.86 -11.42 -16.84
N ILE A 256 22.05 -10.86 -17.05
CA ILE A 256 22.86 -10.17 -16.02
C ILE A 256 22.16 -8.84 -15.71
N SER A 257 20.89 -8.91 -15.32
CA SER A 257 20.08 -7.79 -14.87
C SER A 257 20.15 -7.74 -13.35
N GLN A 258 20.90 -6.76 -12.84
CA GLN A 258 20.80 -6.19 -11.49
C GLN A 258 21.08 -7.12 -10.28
N ASP A 259 20.42 -8.27 -10.16
CA ASP A 259 20.48 -9.17 -9.00
C ASP A 259 21.88 -9.77 -8.81
N LEU A 260 22.53 -10.27 -9.87
CA LEU A 260 23.88 -10.82 -9.77
C LEU A 260 24.94 -9.75 -9.41
N ARG A 261 24.73 -8.49 -9.82
CA ARG A 261 25.61 -7.37 -9.47
C ARG A 261 25.40 -6.92 -8.03
N GLU A 262 24.15 -6.89 -7.56
CA GLU A 262 23.83 -6.62 -6.15
C GLU A 262 24.40 -7.71 -5.23
N ILE A 263 24.35 -8.98 -5.66
CA ILE A 263 24.84 -10.13 -4.89
C ILE A 263 26.38 -10.19 -4.85
N LEU A 264 27.08 -9.93 -5.96
CA LEU A 264 28.53 -10.17 -6.09
C LEU A 264 29.39 -8.89 -6.02
N GLY A 265 28.79 -7.71 -6.09
CA GLY A 265 29.48 -6.42 -6.11
C GLY A 265 30.16 -6.10 -7.46
N ASP A 266 30.72 -4.89 -7.57
CA ASP A 266 31.33 -4.33 -8.80
C ASP A 266 32.62 -5.03 -9.27
N ASP A 267 33.11 -6.05 -8.57
CA ASP A 267 34.42 -6.68 -8.82
C ASP A 267 34.46 -7.66 -10.02
N ILE A 268 33.35 -7.81 -10.76
CA ILE A 268 33.31 -8.68 -11.95
C ILE A 268 33.70 -7.88 -13.21
N LYS A 269 34.94 -8.07 -13.67
CA LYS A 269 35.33 -7.76 -15.05
C LYS A 269 34.77 -8.83 -16.00
N ILE A 270 33.58 -8.59 -16.56
CA ILE A 270 33.02 -9.40 -17.64
C ILE A 270 33.77 -9.02 -18.93
N THR A 271 34.70 -9.87 -19.36
CA THR A 271 35.34 -9.70 -20.68
C THR A 271 34.47 -10.39 -21.72
N VAL A 272 33.57 -9.64 -22.35
CA VAL A 272 32.86 -10.07 -23.56
C VAL A 272 33.89 -10.17 -24.69
N LYS A 273 34.10 -11.36 -25.26
CA LYS A 273 34.82 -11.46 -26.53
C LYS A 273 33.83 -11.04 -27.61
N GLU A 274 33.96 -9.83 -28.12
CA GLU A 274 33.39 -9.50 -29.43
C GLU A 274 34.08 -10.40 -30.45
N GLU A 275 33.33 -11.32 -31.06
CA GLU A 275 33.82 -12.01 -32.26
C GLU A 275 33.89 -10.98 -33.38
N SER A 276 35.09 -10.46 -33.60
CA SER A 276 35.45 -9.76 -34.82
C SER A 276 35.33 -10.74 -35.99
N SER A 277 34.30 -10.62 -36.80
CA SER A 277 34.24 -11.23 -38.12
C SER A 277 35.28 -10.56 -39.02
N LEU A 278 36.45 -11.18 -39.15
CA LEU A 278 37.39 -10.92 -40.22
C LEU A 278 37.01 -11.73 -41.45
N GLU A 279 37.07 -11.02 -42.58
CA GLU A 279 37.37 -11.52 -43.94
C GLU A 279 36.32 -12.41 -44.61
N ASP A 280 35.73 -11.86 -45.67
CA ASP A 280 35.95 -12.41 -47.01
C ASP A 280 35.92 -11.26 -48.04
N GLU A 281 37.11 -10.79 -48.41
CA GLU A 281 37.36 -10.23 -49.74
C GLU A 281 37.46 -11.40 -50.73
N LYS A 282 36.57 -11.44 -51.72
CA LYS A 282 36.91 -11.72 -53.12
C LYS A 282 35.78 -11.36 -54.07
#